data_AF-A0A5M8NRL6-F1
#
_entry.id   AF-A0A5M8NRL6-F1
#
_cell.length_a   1.000
_cell.length_b   1.000
_cell.length_c   1.000
_cell.angle_alpha   90.00
_cell.angle_beta   90.00
_cell.angle_gamma   90.00
#
_symmetry.space_group_name_H-M   'P 1'
#
loop_
_entity.id
_entity.type
_entity.pdbx_description
1 polymer ?
#
loop_
_entity_poly.entity_id
_entity_poly.type
_entity_poly.pdbx_seq_one_letter_code
_entity_poly.pdbx_strand_id
1 'polypeptide(L)'
;VFHYPLGYMWVYRRDLHPILALVKAGYAVLAFDQTGHGMRWNESAPFYDRYPHWSRLGKMVEDVSSSIDALQKERIVDGDNISVFGYKRGGTVGLYAAALDKRISGAVSICGFTPMRTDTADSGTSGMTRYSHLYGLIPRLGFFAGNESHLPYDYEDIISLIAPRPVLIVQPATDRDANPEDVQAAVKQAKTVYTLYKAGDKLEIQKPNDYARLTTATQNSIVEWMERNIKK
;
A
#
# COMPACT_ATOMS: atom_id res chain seq x y z
N VAL A 1 16.99 2.05 -15.71
CA VAL A 1 15.59 1.59 -15.67
C VAL A 1 15.52 0.37 -14.75
N PHE A 2 15.02 0.53 -13.53
CA PHE A 2 14.84 -0.59 -12.59
C PHE A 2 13.64 -1.43 -13.05
N HIS A 3 13.87 -2.68 -13.44
CA HIS A 3 12.88 -3.57 -14.03
C HIS A 3 12.30 -4.51 -12.95
N TYR A 4 10.99 -4.42 -12.68
CA TYR A 4 10.24 -5.31 -11.78
C TYR A 4 9.19 -6.08 -12.59
N PRO A 5 9.57 -7.12 -13.37
CA PRO A 5 8.65 -7.79 -14.27
C PRO A 5 7.65 -8.73 -13.57
N LEU A 6 7.85 -9.08 -12.29
CA LEU A 6 7.12 -10.17 -11.64
C LEU A 6 6.39 -9.81 -10.34
N GLY A 7 6.31 -8.53 -9.96
CA GLY A 7 5.75 -8.17 -8.64
C GLY A 7 6.54 -8.82 -7.48
N TYR A 8 5.86 -9.27 -6.43
CA TYR A 8 6.50 -10.04 -5.34
C TYR A 8 7.00 -11.38 -5.89
N MET A 9 8.32 -11.53 -6.03
CA MET A 9 8.94 -12.76 -6.56
C MET A 9 8.78 -13.93 -5.58
N TRP A 10 7.78 -14.77 -5.87
CA TRP A 10 7.45 -15.97 -5.11
C TRP A 10 8.30 -17.21 -5.51
N VAL A 11 8.95 -17.17 -6.67
CA VAL A 11 9.57 -18.33 -7.38
C VAL A 11 10.69 -19.05 -6.61
N TYR A 12 11.20 -18.49 -5.51
CA TYR A 12 12.25 -19.11 -4.69
C TYR A 12 11.82 -19.49 -3.26
N ARG A 13 10.51 -19.59 -2.98
CA ARG A 13 10.01 -19.83 -1.61
C ARG A 13 9.01 -20.98 -1.53
N ARG A 14 9.05 -21.71 -0.41
CA ARG A 14 8.13 -22.83 -0.09
C ARG A 14 6.78 -22.35 0.45
N ASP A 15 6.62 -21.07 0.73
CA ASP A 15 5.39 -20.48 1.26
C ASP A 15 4.28 -20.46 0.22
N LEU A 16 3.01 -20.38 0.64
CA LEU A 16 1.88 -20.26 -0.30
C LEU A 16 1.92 -18.90 -1.03
N HIS A 17 1.45 -18.85 -2.28
CA HIS A 17 1.28 -17.59 -3.00
C HIS A 17 0.14 -16.78 -2.35
N PRO A 18 0.28 -15.47 -2.08
CA PRO A 18 -0.71 -14.69 -1.33
C PRO A 18 -2.11 -14.71 -1.96
N ILE A 19 -2.19 -14.69 -3.30
CA ILE A 19 -3.47 -14.86 -4.02
C ILE A 19 -4.11 -16.21 -3.66
N LEU A 20 -3.33 -17.29 -3.65
CA LEU A 20 -3.85 -18.62 -3.35
C LEU A 20 -4.22 -18.75 -1.87
N ALA A 21 -3.51 -18.07 -0.97
CA ALA A 21 -3.87 -18.01 0.45
C ALA A 21 -5.23 -17.35 0.65
N LEU A 22 -5.47 -16.21 0.01
CA LEU A 22 -6.75 -15.50 0.07
C LEU A 22 -7.90 -16.33 -0.54
N VAL A 23 -7.67 -16.96 -1.71
CA VAL A 23 -8.69 -17.83 -2.32
C VAL A 23 -9.03 -19.01 -1.41
N LYS A 24 -8.02 -19.65 -0.78
CA LYS A 24 -8.25 -20.73 0.18
C LYS A 24 -8.99 -20.27 1.44
N ALA A 25 -8.86 -19.01 1.82
CA ALA A 25 -9.62 -18.38 2.91
C ALA A 25 -11.03 -17.92 2.48
N GLY A 26 -11.46 -18.20 1.24
CA GLY A 26 -12.81 -17.91 0.76
C GLY A 26 -12.99 -16.53 0.11
N TYR A 27 -11.91 -15.81 -0.16
CA TYR A 27 -11.98 -14.50 -0.82
C TYR A 27 -11.97 -14.65 -2.36
N ALA A 28 -12.83 -13.89 -3.04
CA ALA A 28 -12.65 -13.59 -4.45
C ALA A 28 -11.47 -12.62 -4.62
N VAL A 29 -10.54 -12.92 -5.53
CA VAL A 29 -9.33 -12.12 -5.73
C VAL A 29 -9.23 -11.65 -7.17
N LEU A 30 -9.21 -10.33 -7.37
CA LEU A 30 -8.78 -9.70 -8.61
C LEU A 30 -7.34 -9.21 -8.46
N ALA A 31 -6.45 -9.76 -9.28
CA ALA A 31 -5.06 -9.32 -9.38
C ALA A 31 -4.79 -8.80 -10.79
N PHE A 32 -4.11 -7.66 -10.89
CA PHE A 32 -3.78 -7.03 -12.16
C PHE A 32 -2.39 -6.38 -12.09
N ASP A 33 -1.78 -6.19 -13.26
CA ASP A 33 -0.51 -5.48 -13.37
C ASP A 33 -0.73 -3.97 -13.22
N GLN A 34 -0.01 -3.37 -12.28
CA GLN A 34 0.04 -1.93 -12.13
C GLN A 34 0.79 -1.30 -13.31
N THR A 35 0.41 -0.08 -13.72
CA THR A 35 1.09 0.63 -14.81
C THR A 35 2.62 0.65 -14.60
N GLY A 36 3.38 0.26 -15.60
CA GLY A 36 4.83 0.12 -15.51
C GLY A 36 5.36 -1.19 -14.91
N HIS A 37 4.51 -2.18 -14.70
CA HIS A 37 4.89 -3.52 -14.24
C HIS A 37 4.30 -4.60 -15.15
N GLY A 38 4.89 -5.81 -15.10
CA GLY A 38 4.40 -6.97 -15.85
C GLY A 38 4.18 -6.66 -17.33
N MET A 39 2.99 -6.97 -17.83
CA MET A 39 2.62 -6.73 -19.23
C MET A 39 2.43 -5.24 -19.59
N ARG A 40 2.35 -4.37 -18.57
CA ARG A 40 2.16 -2.92 -18.71
C ARG A 40 3.46 -2.13 -18.53
N TRP A 41 4.62 -2.79 -18.62
CA TRP A 41 5.92 -2.16 -18.39
C TRP A 41 6.18 -0.96 -19.31
N ASN A 42 5.74 -1.05 -20.57
CA ASN A 42 5.92 -0.04 -21.62
C ASN A 42 5.09 1.24 -21.40
N GLU A 43 4.15 1.25 -20.45
CA GLU A 43 3.37 2.44 -20.11
C GLU A 43 4.20 3.48 -19.34
N SER A 44 5.31 3.07 -18.69
CA SER A 44 6.09 3.94 -17.81
C SER A 44 6.74 5.13 -18.52
N ALA A 45 7.46 4.86 -19.61
CA ALA A 45 8.30 5.85 -20.28
C ALA A 45 7.48 7.00 -20.92
N PRO A 46 6.43 6.72 -21.71
CA PRO A 46 5.65 7.77 -22.37
C PRO A 46 4.57 8.39 -21.47
N PHE A 47 4.52 8.07 -20.16
CA PHE A 47 3.42 8.48 -19.30
C PHE A 47 3.30 10.00 -19.20
N TYR A 48 4.39 10.69 -18.87
CA TYR A 48 4.37 12.14 -18.65
C TYR A 48 4.33 12.94 -19.95
N ASP A 49 4.73 12.35 -21.07
CA ASP A 49 4.51 12.95 -22.40
C ASP A 49 3.01 13.03 -22.73
N ARG A 50 2.26 11.99 -22.35
CA ARG A 50 0.80 11.90 -22.56
C ARG A 50 0.00 12.63 -21.48
N TYR A 51 0.45 12.58 -20.24
CA TYR A 51 -0.26 13.10 -19.07
C TYR A 51 0.65 14.00 -18.22
N PRO A 52 1.08 15.17 -18.72
CA PRO A 52 2.11 16.00 -18.08
C PRO A 52 1.72 16.58 -16.72
N HIS A 53 0.43 16.65 -16.42
CA HIS A 53 -0.09 17.19 -15.17
C HIS A 53 -0.60 16.13 -14.19
N TRP A 54 -0.48 14.85 -14.55
CA TRP A 54 -0.90 13.74 -13.70
C TRP A 54 0.28 13.26 -12.85
N SER A 55 0.02 12.32 -11.94
CA SER A 55 1.07 11.54 -11.28
C SER A 55 0.89 10.07 -11.65
N ARG A 56 1.99 9.34 -11.83
CA ARG A 56 1.93 7.89 -12.08
C ARG A 56 1.30 7.15 -10.91
N LEU A 57 1.55 7.61 -9.67
CA LEU A 57 0.86 7.08 -8.50
C LEU A 57 -0.67 7.31 -8.60
N GLY A 58 -1.09 8.50 -9.03
CA GLY A 58 -2.50 8.80 -9.26
C GLY A 58 -3.13 7.88 -10.30
N LYS A 59 -2.42 7.56 -11.39
CA LYS A 59 -2.89 6.55 -12.35
C LYS A 59 -3.00 5.15 -11.73
N MET A 60 -2.05 4.74 -10.90
CA MET A 60 -2.13 3.46 -10.18
C MET A 60 -3.33 3.39 -9.22
N VAL A 61 -3.65 4.51 -8.56
CA VAL A 61 -4.84 4.63 -7.72
C VAL A 61 -6.11 4.54 -8.57
N GLU A 62 -6.16 5.25 -9.70
CA GLU A 62 -7.29 5.18 -10.64
C GLU A 62 -7.52 3.75 -11.18
N ASP A 63 -6.44 3.01 -11.44
CA ASP A 63 -6.53 1.60 -11.85
C ASP A 63 -7.16 0.72 -10.75
N VAL A 64 -6.89 1.01 -9.47
CA VAL A 64 -7.56 0.34 -8.34
C VAL A 64 -9.04 0.71 -8.31
N SER A 65 -9.41 1.98 -8.43
CA SER A 65 -10.82 2.41 -8.46
C SER A 65 -11.58 1.81 -9.64
N SER A 66 -10.98 1.74 -10.83
CA SER A 66 -11.54 1.06 -12.00
C SER A 66 -11.71 -0.45 -11.78
N SER A 67 -10.81 -1.07 -11.03
CA SER A 67 -10.91 -2.49 -10.66
C SER A 67 -12.07 -2.75 -9.70
N ILE A 68 -12.37 -1.80 -8.81
CA ILE A 68 -13.56 -1.85 -7.95
C ILE A 68 -14.83 -1.75 -8.79
N ASP A 69 -14.87 -0.86 -9.79
CA ASP A 69 -16.02 -0.74 -10.70
C ASP A 69 -16.31 -2.06 -11.44
N ALA A 70 -15.27 -2.82 -11.79
CA ALA A 70 -15.40 -4.14 -12.39
C ALA A 70 -15.92 -5.16 -11.38
N LEU A 71 -15.31 -5.23 -10.19
CA LEU A 71 -15.72 -6.16 -9.12
C LEU A 71 -17.18 -5.95 -8.68
N GLN A 72 -17.65 -4.71 -8.59
CA GLN A 72 -19.03 -4.41 -8.20
C GLN A 72 -20.09 -4.90 -9.20
N LYS A 73 -19.69 -5.26 -10.42
CA LYS A 73 -20.60 -5.83 -11.44
C LYS A 73 -20.66 -7.36 -11.37
N GLU A 74 -19.74 -8.00 -10.64
CA GLU A 74 -19.66 -9.45 -10.56
C GLU A 74 -20.60 -10.00 -9.49
N ARG A 75 -21.50 -10.90 -9.88
CA ARG A 75 -22.51 -11.48 -8.97
C ARG A 75 -21.92 -12.34 -7.84
N ILE A 76 -20.67 -12.77 -8.00
CA ILE A 76 -19.95 -13.60 -7.03
C ILE A 76 -19.20 -12.75 -5.98
N VAL A 77 -19.25 -11.41 -6.09
CA VAL A 77 -18.55 -10.48 -5.21
C VAL A 77 -19.57 -9.70 -4.38
N ASP A 78 -19.31 -9.60 -3.08
CA ASP A 78 -20.00 -8.65 -2.21
C ASP A 78 -19.39 -7.24 -2.42
N GLY A 79 -20.14 -6.39 -3.12
CA GLY A 79 -19.72 -5.04 -3.49
C GLY A 79 -19.47 -4.09 -2.30
N ASP A 80 -19.98 -4.40 -1.12
CA ASP A 80 -19.82 -3.57 0.09
C ASP A 80 -18.60 -3.97 0.94
N ASN A 81 -17.98 -5.12 0.60
CA ASN A 81 -16.88 -5.75 1.31
C ASN A 81 -15.62 -5.93 0.43
N ILE A 82 -15.29 -4.92 -0.39
CA ILE A 82 -14.08 -4.93 -1.22
C ILE A 82 -12.90 -4.28 -0.49
N SER A 83 -11.85 -5.06 -0.20
CA SER A 83 -10.61 -4.59 0.45
C SER A 83 -9.42 -4.60 -0.50
N VAL A 84 -8.43 -3.75 -0.23
CA VAL A 84 -7.16 -3.72 -0.97
C VAL A 84 -6.05 -4.42 -0.19
N PHE A 85 -5.27 -5.25 -0.88
CA PHE A 85 -4.13 -5.98 -0.31
C PHE A 85 -2.88 -5.68 -1.12
N GLY A 86 -1.87 -5.09 -0.49
CA GLY A 86 -0.71 -4.57 -1.21
C GLY A 86 0.63 -4.88 -0.53
N TYR A 87 1.62 -5.23 -1.35
CA TYR A 87 3.01 -5.43 -0.95
C TYR A 87 3.94 -4.39 -1.59
N LYS A 88 4.81 -3.75 -0.80
CA LYS A 88 5.69 -2.64 -1.21
C LYS A 88 4.92 -1.54 -1.92
N ARG A 89 5.21 -1.28 -3.20
CA ARG A 89 4.49 -0.29 -4.02
C ARG A 89 2.98 -0.55 -4.06
N GLY A 90 2.56 -1.82 -4.05
CA GLY A 90 1.13 -2.16 -3.95
C GLY A 90 0.53 -1.73 -2.61
N GLY A 91 1.30 -1.78 -1.52
CA GLY A 91 0.88 -1.29 -0.20
C GLY A 91 0.77 0.24 -0.17
N THR A 92 1.74 0.94 -0.79
CA THR A 92 1.64 2.39 -1.02
C THR A 92 0.36 2.75 -1.76
N VAL A 93 0.14 2.16 -2.94
CA VAL A 93 -1.02 2.42 -3.79
C VAL A 93 -2.31 2.06 -3.07
N GLY A 94 -2.35 0.94 -2.35
CA GLY A 94 -3.50 0.50 -1.57
C GLY A 94 -3.91 1.51 -0.51
N LEU A 95 -2.96 2.11 0.22
CA LEU A 95 -3.27 3.15 1.21
C LEU A 95 -3.82 4.42 0.56
N TYR A 96 -3.21 4.90 -0.53
CA TYR A 96 -3.73 6.06 -1.26
C TYR A 96 -5.11 5.79 -1.84
N ALA A 97 -5.33 4.61 -2.45
CA ALA A 97 -6.61 4.23 -2.99
C ALA A 97 -7.67 4.16 -1.89
N ALA A 98 -7.37 3.52 -0.76
CA ALA A 98 -8.29 3.45 0.37
C ALA A 98 -8.62 4.85 0.91
N ALA A 99 -7.65 5.76 0.98
CA ALA A 99 -7.88 7.14 1.44
C ALA A 99 -8.80 7.94 0.49
N LEU A 100 -8.66 7.74 -0.82
CA LEU A 100 -9.36 8.52 -1.85
C LEU A 100 -10.69 7.90 -2.30
N ASP A 101 -10.83 6.59 -2.28
CA ASP A 101 -12.03 5.85 -2.67
C ASP A 101 -12.71 5.24 -1.43
N LYS A 102 -13.88 5.80 -1.09
CA LYS A 102 -14.65 5.38 0.10
C LYS A 102 -15.31 4.01 -0.04
N ARG A 103 -15.37 3.44 -1.25
CA ARG A 103 -15.94 2.12 -1.51
C ARG A 103 -15.05 0.99 -1.01
N ILE A 104 -13.74 1.25 -0.89
CA ILE A 104 -12.80 0.29 -0.30
C ILE A 104 -13.18 0.11 1.18
N SER A 105 -13.53 -1.11 1.57
CA SER A 105 -13.98 -1.45 2.91
C SER A 105 -12.84 -1.57 3.93
N GLY A 106 -11.62 -1.84 3.47
CA GLY A 106 -10.42 -1.96 4.30
C GLY A 106 -9.14 -2.06 3.48
N ALA A 107 -7.99 -1.91 4.14
CA ALA A 107 -6.68 -1.96 3.50
C ALA A 107 -5.65 -2.79 4.28
N VAL A 108 -4.87 -3.59 3.58
CA VAL A 108 -3.69 -4.27 4.09
C VAL A 108 -2.47 -3.75 3.33
N SER A 109 -1.53 -3.14 4.05
CA SER A 109 -0.30 -2.58 3.50
C SER A 109 0.92 -3.26 4.11
N ILE A 110 1.66 -4.00 3.30
CA ILE A 110 2.84 -4.79 3.71
C ILE A 110 4.08 -4.13 3.15
N CYS A 111 5.02 -3.72 4.02
CA CYS A 111 6.23 -2.97 3.64
C CYS A 111 5.91 -1.74 2.75
N GLY A 112 4.77 -1.10 3.01
CA GLY A 112 4.15 -0.22 2.04
C GLY A 112 4.70 1.20 2.00
N PHE A 113 5.36 1.67 3.05
CA PHE A 113 5.79 3.06 3.14
C PHE A 113 6.85 3.32 4.21
N THR A 114 7.44 4.51 4.12
CA THR A 114 8.14 5.22 5.20
C THR A 114 7.56 6.63 5.24
N PRO A 115 7.35 7.23 6.42
CA PRO A 115 6.92 8.62 6.51
C PRO A 115 7.88 9.53 5.73
N MET A 116 7.32 10.33 4.83
CA MET A 116 8.05 11.14 3.87
C MET A 116 8.83 12.28 4.53
N ARG A 117 8.34 12.82 5.67
CA ARG A 117 8.99 13.90 6.42
C ARG A 117 10.27 13.45 7.10
N THR A 118 10.37 12.18 7.50
CA THR A 118 11.55 11.61 8.17
C THR A 118 12.47 10.86 7.22
N ASP A 119 12.00 10.54 6.02
CA ASP A 119 12.73 9.81 4.99
C ASP A 119 13.68 10.74 4.21
N THR A 120 14.80 11.11 4.82
CA THR A 120 15.82 12.00 4.21
C THR A 120 16.84 11.21 3.37
N ALA A 121 17.72 11.92 2.66
CA ALA A 121 18.82 11.30 1.90
C ALA A 121 19.75 10.44 2.78
N ASP A 122 19.89 10.79 4.06
CA ASP A 122 20.74 10.11 5.04
C ASP A 122 20.12 8.81 5.57
N SER A 123 18.85 8.53 5.25
CA SER A 123 18.14 7.31 5.66
C SER A 123 18.71 6.01 5.07
N GLY A 124 19.56 6.11 4.05
CA GLY A 124 20.07 4.95 3.31
C GLY A 124 19.06 4.33 2.33
N THR A 125 17.83 4.87 2.23
CA THR A 125 16.74 4.34 1.36
C THR A 125 16.42 5.23 0.15
N SER A 126 17.35 6.11 -0.23
CA SER A 126 17.20 7.21 -1.21
C SER A 126 16.24 8.34 -0.77
N GLY A 127 15.70 8.27 0.44
CA GLY A 127 14.78 9.26 0.97
C GLY A 127 13.44 9.32 0.21
N MET A 128 12.62 10.30 0.59
CA MET A 128 11.36 10.64 -0.05
C MET A 128 11.54 10.94 -1.55
N THR A 129 12.71 11.43 -1.95
CA THR A 129 13.03 11.72 -3.36
C THR A 129 12.95 10.48 -4.26
N ARG A 130 12.92 9.26 -3.72
CA ARG A 130 12.63 8.04 -4.50
C ARG A 130 11.29 8.12 -5.24
N TYR A 131 10.29 8.80 -4.68
CA TYR A 131 8.98 8.98 -5.31
C TYR A 131 9.04 9.93 -6.52
N SER A 132 9.96 10.90 -6.55
CA SER A 132 10.07 11.89 -7.63
C SER A 132 11.19 11.56 -8.62
N HIS A 133 12.39 11.27 -8.15
CA HIS A 133 13.60 11.12 -8.99
C HIS A 133 13.85 9.68 -9.43
N LEU A 134 13.69 8.71 -8.53
CA LEU A 134 14.02 7.31 -8.84
C LEU A 134 12.90 6.62 -9.62
N TYR A 135 11.66 6.75 -9.15
CA TYR A 135 10.50 6.06 -9.72
C TYR A 135 9.58 6.96 -10.53
N GLY A 136 9.67 8.29 -10.38
CA GLY A 136 8.79 9.23 -11.05
C GLY A 136 7.31 8.96 -10.75
N LEU A 137 6.97 8.56 -9.53
CA LEU A 137 5.60 8.29 -9.08
C LEU A 137 4.84 9.58 -8.78
N ILE A 138 5.48 10.51 -8.07
CA ILE A 138 4.94 11.83 -7.73
C ILE A 138 6.03 12.88 -7.97
N PRO A 139 6.18 13.42 -9.19
CA PRO A 139 7.26 14.36 -9.52
C PRO A 139 7.30 15.60 -8.63
N ARG A 140 6.13 16.12 -8.23
CA ARG A 140 6.01 17.32 -7.38
C ARG A 140 6.64 17.17 -6.00
N LEU A 141 6.81 15.95 -5.51
CA LEU A 141 7.54 15.72 -4.25
C LEU A 141 9.02 16.16 -4.37
N GLY A 142 9.58 16.23 -5.57
CA GLY A 142 10.94 16.73 -5.81
C GLY A 142 11.15 18.19 -5.39
N PHE A 143 10.09 19.00 -5.32
CA PHE A 143 10.18 20.39 -4.85
C PHE A 143 10.52 20.50 -3.34
N PHE A 144 10.36 19.41 -2.59
CA PHE A 144 10.63 19.35 -1.16
C PHE A 144 11.94 18.61 -0.82
N ALA A 145 12.77 18.29 -1.83
CA ALA A 145 14.06 17.65 -1.58
C ALA A 145 14.95 18.53 -0.67
N GLY A 146 15.44 17.97 0.43
CA GLY A 146 16.20 18.69 1.46
C GLY A 146 15.34 19.60 2.36
N ASN A 147 14.02 19.60 2.17
CA ASN A 147 13.03 20.35 2.96
C ASN A 147 11.84 19.44 3.30
N GLU A 148 12.10 18.15 3.57
CA GLU A 148 11.09 17.10 3.77
C GLU A 148 10.09 17.44 4.88
N SER A 149 10.53 18.15 5.93
CA SER A 149 9.69 18.61 7.04
C SER A 149 8.58 19.59 6.61
N HIS A 150 8.72 20.27 5.48
CA HIS A 150 7.72 21.20 4.93
C HIS A 150 6.66 20.50 4.07
N LEU A 151 6.69 19.17 3.96
CA LEU A 151 5.67 18.43 3.22
C LEU A 151 4.27 18.69 3.83
N PRO A 152 3.27 19.04 2.99
CA PRO A 152 1.94 19.42 3.48
C PRO A 152 1.14 18.24 4.03
N TYR A 153 1.53 17.01 3.72
CA TYR A 153 0.92 15.78 4.25
C TYR A 153 1.95 14.66 4.34
N ASP A 154 1.65 13.64 5.13
CA ASP A 154 2.43 12.41 5.24
C ASP A 154 1.52 11.18 5.51
N TYR A 155 2.09 10.01 5.77
CA TYR A 155 1.36 8.75 5.86
C TYR A 155 0.44 8.65 7.08
N GLU A 156 0.73 9.34 8.17
CA GLU A 156 -0.22 9.49 9.27
C GLU A 156 -1.51 10.17 8.80
N ASP A 157 -1.42 11.16 7.90
CA ASP A 157 -2.58 11.87 7.34
C ASP A 157 -3.35 10.95 6.40
N ILE A 158 -2.65 10.22 5.51
CA ILE A 158 -3.26 9.26 4.57
C ILE A 158 -4.02 8.18 5.34
N ILE A 159 -3.40 7.57 6.35
CA ILE A 159 -4.03 6.51 7.14
C ILE A 159 -5.23 7.07 7.92
N SER A 160 -5.12 8.30 8.43
CA SER A 160 -6.21 8.98 9.13
C SER A 160 -7.45 9.20 8.25
N LEU A 161 -7.28 9.50 6.97
CA LEU A 161 -8.38 9.64 6.00
C LEU A 161 -9.15 8.33 5.76
N ILE A 162 -8.57 7.18 6.09
CA ILE A 162 -9.23 5.88 5.94
C ILE A 162 -10.20 5.62 7.10
N ALA A 163 -10.01 6.26 8.26
CA ALA A 163 -10.86 6.09 9.43
C ALA A 163 -12.35 6.32 9.09
N PRO A 164 -13.29 5.52 9.64
CA PRO A 164 -13.11 4.42 10.60
C PRO A 164 -12.91 3.03 9.95
N ARG A 165 -12.52 2.95 8.69
CA ARG A 165 -12.38 1.67 7.99
C ARG A 165 -11.10 0.94 8.43
N PRO A 166 -11.12 -0.40 8.52
CA PRO A 166 -9.99 -1.18 8.99
C PRO A 166 -8.74 -1.06 8.11
N VAL A 167 -7.59 -0.86 8.77
CA VAL A 167 -6.27 -0.81 8.14
C VAL A 167 -5.28 -1.66 8.93
N LEU A 168 -4.61 -2.58 8.23
CA LEU A 168 -3.49 -3.36 8.75
C LEU A 168 -2.20 -2.91 8.09
N ILE A 169 -1.24 -2.50 8.92
CA ILE A 169 0.13 -2.25 8.48
C ILE A 169 1.01 -3.43 8.91
N VAL A 170 1.69 -4.05 7.95
CA VAL A 170 2.67 -5.12 8.24
C VAL A 170 4.06 -4.56 7.94
N GLN A 171 4.78 -4.24 9.01
CA GLN A 171 6.12 -3.64 8.95
C GLN A 171 7.14 -4.57 9.62
N PRO A 172 7.83 -5.41 8.84
CA PRO A 172 8.89 -6.28 9.36
C PRO A 172 10.00 -5.49 10.07
N ALA A 173 10.54 -6.09 11.13
CA ALA A 173 11.55 -5.45 11.98
C ALA A 173 12.90 -5.20 11.27
N THR A 174 13.21 -5.98 10.23
CA THR A 174 14.47 -5.84 9.47
C THR A 174 14.22 -5.47 8.00
N ASP A 175 13.19 -4.66 7.76
CA ASP A 175 12.94 -4.08 6.45
C ASP A 175 14.09 -3.15 6.04
N ARG A 176 14.52 -3.26 4.79
CA ARG A 176 15.68 -2.53 4.24
C ARG A 176 15.26 -1.25 3.55
N ASP A 177 14.00 -1.19 3.13
CA ASP A 177 13.44 -0.11 2.32
C ASP A 177 12.60 0.87 3.17
N ALA A 178 12.52 0.63 4.49
CA ALA A 178 11.76 1.46 5.42
C ALA A 178 12.37 1.46 6.82
N ASN A 179 12.18 2.57 7.55
CA ASN A 179 12.48 2.65 8.98
C ASN A 179 11.27 2.18 9.80
N PRO A 180 11.35 1.03 10.51
CA PRO A 180 10.22 0.50 11.28
C PRO A 180 9.76 1.41 12.43
N GLU A 181 10.68 2.19 13.02
CA GLU A 181 10.35 3.10 14.13
C GLU A 181 9.50 4.27 13.64
N ASP A 182 9.85 4.85 12.50
CA ASP A 182 9.09 5.94 11.87
C ASP A 182 7.70 5.47 11.45
N VAL A 183 7.61 4.27 10.85
CA VAL A 183 6.31 3.67 10.50
C VAL A 183 5.45 3.46 11.75
N GLN A 184 6.04 2.97 12.85
CA GLN A 184 5.31 2.83 14.11
C GLN A 184 4.85 4.18 14.67
N ALA A 185 5.67 5.23 14.56
CA ALA A 185 5.32 6.58 14.98
C ALA A 185 4.14 7.13 14.16
N ALA A 186 4.16 6.98 12.83
CA ALA A 186 3.07 7.42 11.95
C ALA A 186 1.76 6.67 12.23
N VAL A 187 1.81 5.34 12.42
CA VAL A 187 0.62 4.57 12.80
C VAL A 187 0.07 5.01 14.15
N LYS A 188 0.94 5.28 15.13
CA LYS A 188 0.53 5.79 16.45
C LYS A 188 -0.17 7.15 16.33
N GLN A 189 0.33 8.05 15.48
CA GLN A 189 -0.30 9.34 15.23
C GLN A 189 -1.68 9.16 14.56
N ALA A 190 -1.79 8.35 13.51
CA ALA A 190 -3.06 8.07 12.85
C ALA A 190 -4.09 7.42 13.79
N LYS A 191 -3.63 6.61 14.76
CA LYS A 191 -4.49 5.98 15.77
C LYS A 191 -5.23 6.98 16.67
N THR A 192 -4.73 8.21 16.79
CA THR A 192 -5.44 9.29 17.49
C THR A 192 -6.76 9.62 16.79
N VAL A 193 -6.76 9.73 15.46
CA VAL A 193 -7.96 9.97 14.65
C VAL A 193 -8.91 8.78 14.71
N TYR A 194 -8.40 7.54 14.60
CA TYR A 194 -9.25 6.34 14.76
C TYR A 194 -9.94 6.29 16.13
N THR A 195 -9.26 6.74 17.19
CA THR A 195 -9.85 6.83 18.53
C THR A 195 -11.02 7.82 18.58
N LEU A 196 -10.95 8.95 17.87
CA LEU A 196 -12.06 9.91 17.78
C LEU A 196 -13.32 9.27 17.17
N TYR A 197 -13.14 8.36 16.22
CA TYR A 197 -14.24 7.60 15.61
C TYR A 197 -14.63 6.34 16.39
N LYS A 198 -14.09 6.11 17.60
CA LYS A 198 -14.28 4.89 18.38
C LYS A 198 -13.91 3.61 17.61
N ALA A 199 -12.90 3.71 16.74
CA ALA A 199 -12.43 2.64 15.85
C ALA A 199 -10.94 2.33 16.08
N GLY A 200 -10.39 2.63 17.25
CA GLY A 200 -8.96 2.47 17.54
C GLY A 200 -8.45 1.03 17.39
N ASP A 201 -9.34 0.04 17.50
CA ASP A 201 -9.10 -1.40 17.28
C ASP A 201 -9.02 -1.77 15.78
N LYS A 202 -9.53 -0.92 14.89
CA LYS A 202 -9.50 -1.13 13.44
C LYS A 202 -8.19 -0.69 12.76
N LEU A 203 -7.29 -0.02 13.48
CA LEU A 203 -5.93 0.28 13.02
C LEU A 203 -4.91 -0.54 13.82
N GLU A 204 -4.26 -1.48 13.14
CA GLU A 204 -3.26 -2.39 13.71
C GLU A 204 -1.94 -2.32 12.94
N ILE A 205 -0.83 -2.50 13.67
CA ILE A 205 0.50 -2.71 13.09
C ILE A 205 1.08 -4.03 13.58
N GLN A 206 1.46 -4.89 12.63
CA GLN A 206 2.18 -6.14 12.88
C GLN A 206 3.65 -5.97 12.51
N LYS A 207 4.53 -6.43 13.40
CA LYS A 207 5.99 -6.28 13.27
C LYS A 207 6.69 -7.64 13.30
N PRO A 208 6.56 -8.47 12.25
CA PRO A 208 7.23 -9.76 12.23
C PRO A 208 8.75 -9.57 12.30
N ASN A 209 9.42 -10.40 13.09
CA ASN A 209 10.89 -10.43 13.17
C ASN A 209 11.47 -11.12 11.92
N ASP A 210 11.42 -10.42 10.78
CA ASP A 210 11.83 -10.93 9.47
C ASP A 210 12.29 -9.77 8.55
N TYR A 211 12.90 -10.08 7.40
CA TYR A 211 13.51 -9.15 6.45
C TYR A 211 12.58 -8.81 5.26
N ALA A 212 11.30 -8.58 5.55
CA ALA A 212 10.25 -8.34 4.54
C ALA A 212 9.82 -9.57 3.73
N ARG A 213 9.81 -10.74 4.37
CA ARG A 213 9.15 -11.92 3.83
C ARG A 213 7.66 -11.94 4.14
N LEU A 214 6.86 -12.38 3.17
CA LEU A 214 5.45 -12.70 3.36
C LEU A 214 5.31 -14.22 3.55
N THR A 215 5.72 -14.71 4.72
CA THR A 215 5.68 -16.15 5.06
C THR A 215 4.23 -16.64 5.20
N THR A 216 4.03 -17.96 5.16
CA THR A 216 2.71 -18.56 5.39
C THR A 216 2.13 -18.15 6.76
N ALA A 217 2.96 -18.07 7.80
CA ALA A 217 2.52 -17.62 9.12
C ALA A 217 2.05 -16.15 9.10
N THR A 218 2.80 -15.26 8.45
CA THR A 218 2.38 -13.86 8.27
C THR A 218 1.10 -13.75 7.46
N GLN A 219 0.96 -14.53 6.38
CA GLN A 219 -0.25 -14.56 5.56
C GLN A 219 -1.47 -15.01 6.37
N ASN A 220 -1.34 -16.07 7.17
CA ASN A 220 -2.42 -16.55 8.03
C ASN A 220 -2.85 -15.49 9.04
N SER A 221 -1.91 -14.83 9.70
CA SER A 221 -2.22 -13.76 10.66
C SER A 221 -2.93 -12.56 10.00
N ILE A 222 -2.56 -12.23 8.76
CA ILE A 222 -3.26 -11.20 7.98
C ILE A 222 -4.69 -11.65 7.65
N VAL A 223 -4.88 -12.88 7.19
CA VAL A 223 -6.20 -13.44 6.88
C VAL A 223 -7.11 -13.44 8.11
N GLU A 224 -6.61 -13.90 9.26
CA GLU A 224 -7.32 -13.88 10.54
C GLU A 224 -7.70 -12.44 10.95
N TRP A 225 -6.83 -11.46 10.70
CA TRP A 225 -7.15 -10.06 10.92
C TRP A 225 -8.24 -9.56 9.97
N MET A 226 -8.18 -9.92 8.68
CA MET A 226 -9.18 -9.54 7.70
C MET A 226 -10.56 -10.11 8.06
N GLU A 227 -10.65 -11.39 8.40
CA GLU A 227 -11.89 -12.07 8.79
C GLU A 227 -12.59 -11.40 9.98
N ARG A 228 -11.81 -10.93 10.97
CA ARG A 228 -12.34 -10.21 12.13
C ARG A 228 -12.90 -8.82 11.79
N ASN A 229 -12.50 -8.24 10.66
CA ASN A 229 -12.77 -6.86 10.27
C ASN A 229 -13.70 -6.71 9.05
N ILE A 230 -14.15 -7.82 8.45
CA ILE A 230 -15.21 -7.82 7.43
C ILE A 230 -16.49 -7.20 8.02
N LYS A 231 -17.19 -6.37 7.25
CA LYS A 231 -18.51 -5.88 7.65
C LYS A 231 -19.49 -7.04 7.59
N LYS A 232 -20.11 -7.35 8.73
CA LYS A 232 -21.21 -8.32 8.83
C LYS A 232 -22.52 -7.71 8.38
#